data_AF-A0A7C7LBL4-F1
#
_entry.id   AF-A0A7C7LBL4-F1
#
_cell.length_a   1.000
_cell.length_b   1.000
_cell.length_c   1.000
_cell.angle_alpha   90.00
_cell.angle_beta   90.00
_cell.angle_gamma   90.00
#
_symmetry.space_group_name_H-M   'P 1'
#
loop_
_entity.id
_entity.type
_entity.pdbx_description
1 polymer ?
#
loop_
_entity_poly.entity_id
_entity_poly.type
_entity_poly.pdbx_seq_one_letter_code
_entity_poly.pdbx_strand_id
1 'polypeptide(L)'
;MNVGQWQRTPVPAQEICQTQIGYGKGCPWTCGYGRPIEYRQEDYPVATAFIDSHFYIYDVNPPNDLGLMKLYIAAFEKVMTNLDDIIA
;
A
#
# COMPACT_ATOMS: atom_id res chain seq x y z
N MET A 1 6.89 -1.88 17.64
CA MET A 1 5.67 -2.08 16.83
C MET A 1 5.58 -0.89 15.89
N ASN A 2 5.98 -1.08 14.63
CA ASN A 2 5.88 -0.02 13.63
C ASN A 2 4.54 -0.18 12.90
N VAL A 3 3.93 0.96 12.56
CA VAL A 3 2.72 1.01 11.74
C VAL A 3 2.95 1.94 10.56
N GLY A 4 2.30 1.66 9.44
CA GLY A 4 2.40 2.50 8.25
C GLY A 4 1.73 1.92 7.02
N GLN A 5 1.64 2.73 5.97
CA GLN A 5 1.16 2.26 4.67
C GLN A 5 2.23 1.39 4.00
N TRP A 6 1.85 0.19 3.56
CA TRP A 6 2.74 -0.66 2.77
C TRP A 6 3.00 -0.04 1.39
N GLN A 7 1.94 0.46 0.74
CA GLN A 7 2.01 1.19 -0.52
C GLN A 7 1.28 2.52 -0.37
N ARG A 8 1.86 3.60 -0.92
CA ARG A 8 1.36 4.98 -0.77
C ARG A 8 0.85 5.60 -2.08
N THR A 9 1.02 4.90 -3.19
CA THR A 9 0.58 5.35 -4.52
C THR A 9 0.14 4.13 -5.33
N PRO A 10 -0.93 4.21 -6.15
CA PRO A 10 -1.31 3.13 -7.06
C PRO A 10 -0.15 2.73 -7.97
N VAL A 11 -0.08 1.43 -8.35
CA VAL A 11 0.99 0.93 -9.24
C VAL A 11 1.12 1.77 -10.53
N PRO A 12 0.03 2.13 -11.24
CA PRO A 12 0.12 2.99 -12.42
C PRO A 12 0.76 4.36 -12.17
N ALA A 13 0.62 4.92 -10.97
CA ALA A 13 1.18 6.21 -10.59
C ALA A 13 2.63 6.12 -10.09
N GLN A 14 3.22 4.91 -10.03
CA GLN A 14 4.64 4.76 -9.68
C GLN A 14 5.55 5.25 -10.82
N GLU A 15 6.72 5.76 -10.45
CA GLU A 15 7.71 6.32 -11.38
C GLU A 15 8.05 5.40 -12.55
N ILE A 16 8.15 4.08 -12.32
CA ILE A 16 8.45 3.12 -13.39
C ILE A 16 7.36 3.06 -14.47
N CYS A 17 6.09 3.23 -14.10
CA CYS A 17 4.98 3.29 -15.05
C CYS A 17 4.93 4.66 -15.76
N GLN A 18 5.25 5.74 -15.04
CA GLN A 18 5.26 7.10 -15.59
C GLN A 18 6.42 7.32 -16.58
N THR A 19 7.60 6.83 -16.25
CA THR A 19 8.82 6.99 -17.06
C THR A 19 9.01 5.88 -18.10
N GLN A 20 8.34 4.73 -17.91
CA GLN A 20 8.39 3.57 -18.80
C GLN A 20 9.82 3.03 -19.00
N ILE A 21 10.69 3.21 -18.00
CA ILE A 21 12.07 2.70 -17.99
C ILE A 21 12.06 1.28 -17.44
N GLY A 22 11.75 0.33 -18.31
CA GLY A 22 11.82 -1.09 -17.98
C GLY A 22 13.13 -1.74 -18.43
N TYR A 23 13.21 -3.06 -18.27
CA TYR A 23 14.40 -3.84 -18.63
C TYR A 23 14.68 -3.79 -20.14
N GLY A 24 15.90 -4.14 -20.55
CA GLY A 24 16.18 -4.42 -21.97
C GLY A 24 15.93 -3.23 -22.91
N LYS A 25 16.13 -1.99 -22.43
CA LYS A 25 15.87 -0.72 -23.15
C LYS A 25 14.39 -0.34 -23.26
N GLY A 26 13.62 -0.53 -22.18
CA GLY A 26 12.23 -0.03 -22.09
C GLY A 26 11.13 -1.09 -22.24
N CYS A 27 11.45 -2.38 -22.18
CA CYS A 27 10.43 -3.42 -22.10
C CYS A 27 9.74 -3.41 -20.72
N PRO A 28 8.41 -3.61 -20.64
CA PRO A 28 7.55 -4.16 -21.69
C PRO A 28 7.02 -3.15 -22.73
N TRP A 29 7.19 -1.84 -22.52
CA TRP A 29 6.60 -0.80 -23.38
C TRP A 29 7.17 -0.75 -24.80
N THR A 30 8.47 -1.00 -24.97
CA THR A 30 9.16 -0.99 -26.28
C THR A 30 9.29 -2.38 -26.91
N CYS A 31 8.87 -3.44 -26.20
CA CYS A 31 8.93 -4.82 -26.67
C CYS A 31 7.89 -5.06 -27.80
N GLY A 32 8.00 -6.19 -28.53
CA GLY A 32 7.18 -6.46 -29.72
C GLY A 32 5.65 -6.51 -29.52
N TYR A 33 5.18 -6.65 -28.27
CA TYR A 33 3.75 -6.59 -27.90
C TYR A 33 3.40 -5.34 -27.08
N GLY A 34 4.34 -4.41 -26.93
CA GLY A 34 4.11 -3.14 -26.27
C GLY A 34 3.12 -2.29 -27.05
N ARG A 35 2.38 -1.45 -26.32
CA ARG A 35 1.46 -0.46 -26.91
C ARG A 35 1.67 0.87 -26.20
N PRO A 36 1.38 2.01 -26.86
CA PRO A 36 1.29 3.29 -26.18
C PRO A 36 0.25 3.20 -25.05
N ILE A 37 0.68 3.48 -23.83
CA ILE A 37 -0.18 3.53 -22.64
C ILE A 37 0.17 4.82 -21.91
N GLU A 38 -0.87 5.55 -21.52
CA GLU A 38 -0.77 6.64 -20.56
C GLU A 38 -1.32 6.12 -19.23
N TYR A 39 -0.59 6.36 -18.14
CA TYR A 39 -1.01 5.94 -16.80
C TYR A 39 -1.45 7.16 -16.01
N ARG A 40 -2.74 7.49 -16.10
CA ARG A 40 -3.33 8.60 -15.36
C ARG A 40 -3.79 8.13 -14.00
N GLN A 41 -3.39 8.80 -12.91
CA GLN A 41 -3.75 8.37 -11.55
C GLN A 41 -5.27 8.42 -11.35
N GLU A 42 -5.92 9.41 -11.96
CA GLU A 42 -7.37 9.63 -11.93
C GLU A 42 -8.19 8.47 -12.55
N ASP A 43 -7.56 7.60 -13.35
CA ASP A 43 -8.22 6.40 -13.88
C ASP A 43 -8.36 5.30 -12.81
N TYR A 44 -7.72 5.46 -11.64
CA TYR A 44 -7.68 4.46 -10.56
C TYR A 44 -8.18 4.98 -9.19
N PRO A 45 -9.35 5.64 -9.11
CA PRO A 45 -9.81 6.30 -7.88
C PRO A 45 -10.04 5.32 -6.73
N VAL A 46 -10.46 4.09 -7.04
CA VAL A 46 -10.68 3.04 -6.03
C VAL A 46 -9.36 2.55 -5.42
N ALA A 47 -8.28 2.50 -6.21
CA ALA A 47 -6.97 2.12 -5.70
C ALA A 47 -6.43 3.19 -4.75
N THR A 48 -6.60 4.47 -5.09
CA THR A 48 -6.28 5.59 -4.21
C THR A 48 -7.10 5.54 -2.91
N ALA A 49 -8.43 5.40 -3.02
CA ALA A 49 -9.29 5.32 -1.84
C ALA A 49 -8.93 4.15 -0.92
N PHE A 50 -8.58 2.99 -1.48
CA PHE A 50 -8.12 1.84 -0.70
C PHE A 50 -6.85 2.18 0.08
N ILE A 51 -5.82 2.69 -0.60
CA ILE A 51 -4.53 3.08 0.01
C ILE A 51 -4.73 4.08 1.16
N ASP A 52 -5.56 5.09 0.95
CA ASP A 52 -5.81 6.16 1.92
C ASP A 52 -6.61 5.68 3.14
N SER A 53 -7.37 4.60 3.01
CA SER A 53 -8.25 4.08 4.06
C SER A 53 -7.56 3.19 5.09
N HIS A 54 -6.30 2.79 4.88
CA HIS A 54 -5.67 1.77 5.72
C HIS A 54 -4.19 2.03 6.02
N PHE A 55 -3.71 1.44 7.10
CA PHE A 55 -2.29 1.20 7.38
C PHE A 55 -2.13 -0.18 8.01
N TYR A 56 -0.91 -0.68 8.02
CA TYR A 56 -0.58 -2.02 8.50
C TYR A 56 0.30 -1.95 9.74
N ILE A 57 0.25 -3.00 10.55
CA ILE A 57 1.32 -3.32 11.50
C ILE A 57 2.37 -4.11 10.74
N TYR A 58 3.64 -3.68 10.84
CA TYR A 58 4.75 -4.43 10.27
C TYR A 58 5.15 -5.63 11.13
N ASP A 59 5.86 -6.58 10.53
CA ASP A 59 6.47 -7.74 11.20
C ASP A 59 5.49 -8.70 11.90
N VAL A 60 4.29 -8.87 11.33
CA VAL A 60 3.33 -9.91 11.76
C VAL A 60 3.73 -11.26 11.13
N ASN A 61 4.78 -11.88 11.66
CA ASN A 61 5.33 -13.15 11.19
C ASN A 61 5.96 -13.95 12.34
N PRO A 62 6.24 -15.26 12.17
CA PRO A 62 7.02 -16.01 13.15
C PRO A 62 8.34 -15.30 13.47
N PRO A 63 8.79 -15.32 14.74
CA PRO A 63 8.31 -16.14 15.86
C PRO A 63 7.24 -15.47 16.75
N ASN A 64 6.36 -14.61 16.22
CA ASN A 64 5.27 -14.02 17.01
C ASN A 64 4.33 -15.11 17.57
N ASP A 65 4.25 -15.21 18.89
CA ASP A 65 3.43 -16.20 19.57
C ASP A 65 2.00 -15.70 19.83
N LEU A 66 1.14 -16.59 20.35
CA LEU A 66 -0.24 -16.26 20.67
C LEU A 66 -0.35 -15.18 21.76
N GLY A 67 0.61 -15.09 22.67
CA GLY A 67 0.64 -14.07 23.72
C GLY A 67 0.81 -12.67 23.12
N LEU A 68 1.77 -12.52 22.20
CA LEU A 68 1.98 -11.28 21.46
C LEU A 68 0.75 -10.90 20.61
N MET A 69 0.15 -11.85 19.90
CA MET A 69 -1.03 -11.58 19.08
C MET A 69 -2.22 -11.08 19.91
N LYS A 70 -2.40 -11.59 21.14
CA LYS A 70 -3.42 -11.08 22.07
C LYS A 70 -3.17 -9.62 22.47
N LEU A 71 -1.90 -9.21 22.63
CA LEU A 71 -1.57 -7.82 22.92
C LEU A 71 -1.88 -6.89 21.74
N TYR A 72 -1.69 -7.35 20.50
CA TYR A 72 -2.10 -6.59 19.31
C TYR A 72 -3.61 -6.36 19.28
N ILE A 73 -4.40 -7.40 19.59
CA ILE A 73 -5.87 -7.27 19.68
C ILE A 73 -6.26 -6.25 20.75
N ALA A 74 -5.70 -6.36 21.96
CA ALA A 74 -5.99 -5.42 23.05
C ALA A 74 -5.60 -3.98 22.68
N ALA A 75 -4.51 -3.79 21.93
CA ALA A 75 -4.11 -2.47 21.43
C ALA A 75 -5.12 -1.91 20.42
N PHE A 76 -5.59 -2.73 19.47
CA PHE A 76 -6.63 -2.32 18.52
C PHE A 76 -7.93 -1.96 19.22
N GLU A 77 -8.41 -2.79 20.14
CA GLU A 77 -9.64 -2.51 20.90
C GLU A 77 -9.52 -1.18 21.67
N LYS A 78 -8.37 -0.95 22.32
CA LYS A 78 -8.12 0.30 23.05
C LYS A 78 -8.17 1.52 22.13
N VAL A 79 -7.49 1.49 20.99
CA VAL A 79 -7.44 2.65 20.08
C VAL A 79 -8.79 2.87 19.40
N MET A 80 -9.38 1.81 18.83
CA MET A 80 -10.61 1.92 18.04
C MET A 80 -11.83 2.30 18.89
N THR A 81 -11.88 1.89 20.16
CA THR A 81 -12.96 2.30 21.08
C THR A 81 -12.89 3.77 21.47
N ASN A 82 -11.71 4.39 21.39
CA ASN A 82 -11.49 5.80 21.76
C ASN A 82 -11.16 6.66 20.52
N LEU A 83 -11.57 6.22 19.32
CA LEU A 83 -11.10 6.83 18.07
C LEU A 83 -11.50 8.30 17.98
N ASP A 84 -12.74 8.64 18.33
CA ASP A 84 -13.26 10.02 18.28
C ASP A 84 -12.44 10.97 19.17
N ASP A 85 -12.01 10.52 20.35
CA ASP A 85 -11.19 11.30 21.27
C ASP A 85 -9.75 11.49 20.78
N ILE A 86 -9.25 10.58 19.92
CA ILE A 86 -7.89 10.59 19.38
C ILE A 86 -7.80 11.47 18.12
N ILE A 87 -8.88 11.58 17.35
CA ILE A 87 -8.92 12.34 16.09
C ILE A 87 -9.47 13.78 16.24
N ALA A 88 -9.98 14.14 17.42
CA ALA A 88 -10.46 15.48 17.76
C ALA A 88 -9.31 16.51 17.86
#